data_AF-A0A969U949-F1
#
_entry.id   AF-A0A969U949-F1
#
_cell.length_a   1.000
_cell.length_b   1.000
_cell.length_c   1.000
_cell.angle_alpha   90.00
_cell.angle_beta   90.00
_cell.angle_gamma   90.00
#
_symmetry.space_group_name_H-M   'P 1'
#
loop_
_entity.id
_entity.type
_entity.pdbx_description
1 polymer ?
#
loop_
_entity_poly.entity_id
_entity_poly.type
_entity_poly.pdbx_seq_one_letter_code
_entity_poly.pdbx_strand_id
1 'polypeptide(L)'
;MMVGEYDYIGSALGLWPMQTPTGDLRFVSGVSAIADKIYSILLLMPGEHWFYPSACLAPALFEPTSNVQPQYWCFEAHQTILRYVDGIYDLRVYVEDLNAISGDLKVLIEFTPAVGSSGSLTFGWYAYRGALFDGDMESFRQSMSLNGEPFSAFRN
;
A
#
# COMPACT_ATOMS: atom_id res chain seq x y z
N MET A 1 28.68 19.98 -1.79
CA MET A 1 27.26 19.99 -2.18
C MET A 1 26.69 18.71 -1.61
N MET A 2 25.97 18.78 -0.49
CA MET A 2 25.39 17.58 0.14
C MET A 2 24.22 17.14 -0.74
N VAL A 3 24.36 15.98 -1.37
CA VAL A 3 23.23 15.27 -1.98
C VAL A 3 22.28 14.99 -0.82
N GLY A 4 21.10 15.60 -0.83
CA GLY A 4 20.12 15.40 0.22
C GLY A 4 19.72 13.93 0.27
N GLU A 5 19.51 13.39 1.47
CA GLU A 5 19.07 12.00 1.71
C GLU A 5 17.78 11.61 0.96
N TYR A 6 17.11 12.56 0.30
CA TYR A 6 15.88 12.40 -0.46
C TYR A 6 16.05 12.06 -1.95
N ASP A 7 17.25 12.22 -2.53
CA ASP A 7 17.44 12.11 -3.99
C ASP A 7 17.38 10.67 -4.54
N TYR A 8 17.56 9.64 -3.70
CA TYR A 8 17.61 8.25 -4.17
C TYR A 8 16.25 7.54 -4.25
N ILE A 9 15.24 7.97 -3.48
CA ILE A 9 13.89 7.38 -3.54
C ILE A 9 13.06 8.00 -4.68
N GLY A 10 13.48 9.17 -5.17
CA GLY A 10 12.79 9.93 -6.20
C GLY A 10 11.47 10.52 -5.73
N SER A 11 10.83 11.25 -6.63
CA SER A 11 9.46 11.75 -6.45
C SER A 11 8.52 10.92 -7.32
N ALA A 12 7.40 10.50 -6.75
CA ALA A 12 6.36 9.78 -7.46
C ALA A 12 5.11 10.67 -7.61
N LEU A 13 4.32 10.41 -8.65
CA LEU A 13 2.98 10.97 -8.73
C LEU A 13 2.16 10.40 -7.58
N GLY A 14 1.47 11.29 -6.89
CA GLY A 14 0.60 10.96 -5.79
C GLY A 14 -0.52 10.01 -6.19
N LEU A 15 -0.66 8.87 -5.53
CA LEU A 15 -1.75 7.93 -5.81
C LEU A 15 -3.11 8.56 -5.49
N TRP A 16 -3.23 9.22 -4.34
CA TRP A 16 -4.50 9.83 -3.93
C TRP A 16 -4.39 10.90 -2.82
N PRO A 17 -4.97 12.10 -3.00
CA PRO A 17 -5.49 12.62 -4.27
C PRO A 17 -4.37 12.87 -5.28
N MET A 18 -4.63 12.62 -6.56
CA MET A 18 -3.68 12.89 -7.65
C MET A 18 -3.42 14.39 -7.85
N GLN A 19 -4.35 15.24 -7.41
CA GLN A 19 -4.25 16.69 -7.53
C GLN A 19 -4.18 17.36 -6.16
N THR A 20 -3.47 18.47 -6.10
CA THR A 20 -3.51 19.41 -4.97
C THR A 20 -4.87 20.13 -4.93
N PRO A 21 -5.21 20.81 -3.82
CA PRO A 21 -6.39 21.67 -3.78
C PRO A 21 -6.40 22.78 -4.84
N THR A 22 -5.24 23.14 -5.39
CA THR A 22 -5.06 24.13 -6.47
C THR A 22 -5.22 23.54 -7.87
N GLY A 23 -5.35 22.20 -7.99
CA GLY A 23 -5.49 21.49 -9.27
C GLY A 23 -4.17 21.03 -9.90
N ASP A 24 -3.03 21.28 -9.25
CA ASP A 24 -1.72 20.84 -9.72
C ASP A 24 -1.51 19.34 -9.45
N LEU A 25 -0.67 18.68 -10.24
CA LEU A 25 -0.30 17.28 -9.98
C LEU A 25 0.43 17.18 -8.64
N ARG A 26 -0.04 16.27 -7.78
CA ARG A 26 0.59 15.99 -6.49
C ARG A 26 1.82 15.12 -6.71
N PHE A 27 2.98 15.60 -6.28
CA PHE A 27 4.17 14.77 -6.16
C PHE A 27 4.47 14.47 -4.70
N VAL A 28 4.80 13.21 -4.41
CA VAL A 28 5.22 12.73 -3.09
C VAL A 28 6.68 12.27 -3.17
N SER A 29 7.42 12.38 -2.07
CA SER A 29 8.83 11.97 -1.99
C SER A 29 9.10 11.16 -0.72
N GLY A 30 10.24 10.46 -0.67
CA GLY A 30 10.68 9.69 0.48
C GLY A 30 9.68 8.59 0.89
N VAL A 31 9.36 8.51 2.17
CA VAL A 31 8.46 7.49 2.76
C VAL A 31 7.09 7.47 2.08
N SER A 32 6.54 8.65 1.76
CA SER A 32 5.23 8.76 1.11
C SER A 32 5.24 8.23 -0.32
N ALA A 33 6.37 8.35 -1.04
CA ALA A 33 6.51 7.79 -2.38
C ALA A 33 6.55 6.26 -2.36
N ILE A 34 7.27 5.68 -1.39
CA ILE A 34 7.28 4.21 -1.18
C ILE A 34 5.88 3.72 -0.79
N ALA A 35 5.21 4.45 0.10
CA ALA A 35 3.84 4.14 0.51
C ALA A 35 2.85 4.15 -0.67
N ASP A 36 2.90 5.18 -1.52
CA ASP A 36 2.07 5.27 -2.73
C ASP A 36 2.35 4.11 -3.70
N LYS A 37 3.62 3.71 -3.87
CA LYS A 37 4.00 2.54 -4.69
C LYS A 37 3.43 1.24 -4.12
N ILE A 38 3.56 1.01 -2.81
CA ILE A 38 3.01 -0.16 -2.14
C ILE A 38 1.50 -0.23 -2.38
N TYR A 39 0.75 0.84 -2.07
CA TYR A 39 -0.70 0.85 -2.27
C TYR A 39 -1.10 0.63 -3.74
N SER A 40 -0.35 1.19 -4.69
CA SER A 40 -0.61 0.98 -6.12
C SER A 40 -0.54 -0.50 -6.47
N ILE A 41 0.49 -1.21 -6.01
CA ILE A 41 0.66 -2.65 -6.27
C ILE A 41 -0.43 -3.50 -5.60
N LEU A 42 -0.87 -3.11 -4.40
CA LEU A 42 -1.91 -3.84 -3.68
C LEU A 42 -3.30 -3.70 -4.30
N LEU A 43 -3.55 -2.60 -5.03
CA LEU A 43 -4.83 -2.27 -5.66
C LEU A 43 -4.95 -2.73 -7.11
N LEU A 44 -3.84 -3.04 -7.78
CA LEU A 44 -3.86 -3.52 -9.16
C LEU A 44 -4.24 -5.01 -9.21
N MET A 45 -5.12 -5.36 -10.14
CA MET A 45 -5.42 -6.75 -10.51
C MET A 45 -4.45 -7.25 -11.59
N PRO A 46 -4.09 -8.55 -11.60
CA PRO A 46 -3.27 -9.14 -12.65
C PRO A 46 -3.76 -8.78 -14.06
N GLY A 47 -2.87 -8.20 -14.87
CA GLY A 47 -3.19 -7.73 -16.23
C GLY A 47 -3.63 -6.26 -16.35
N GLU A 48 -3.90 -5.55 -15.25
CA GLU A 48 -4.23 -4.11 -15.30
C GLU A 48 -3.00 -3.25 -15.60
N HIS A 49 -1.82 -3.69 -15.19
CA HIS A 49 -0.59 -2.97 -15.48
C HIS A 49 -0.02 -3.39 -16.84
N TRP A 50 -0.09 -2.51 -17.84
CA TRP A 50 0.33 -2.82 -19.22
C TRP A 50 1.77 -3.32 -19.38
N PHE A 51 2.74 -2.70 -18.68
CA PHE A 51 4.15 -3.10 -18.78
C PHE A 51 4.56 -4.26 -17.88
N TYR A 52 3.84 -4.47 -16.79
CA TYR A 52 4.11 -5.51 -15.81
C TYR A 52 2.81 -6.21 -15.45
N PRO A 53 2.26 -7.06 -16.34
CA PRO A 53 0.99 -7.76 -16.08
C PRO A 53 1.03 -8.61 -14.80
N SER A 54 2.24 -8.95 -14.33
CA SER A 54 2.53 -9.66 -13.09
C SER A 54 2.85 -8.77 -11.88
N ALA A 55 2.82 -7.43 -12.00
CA ALA A 55 3.10 -6.47 -10.91
C ALA A 55 2.01 -6.37 -9.85
N CYS A 56 1.11 -7.33 -9.86
CA CYS A 56 -0.06 -7.37 -9.01
C CYS A 56 0.14 -8.50 -8.01
N LEU A 57 -0.52 -8.39 -6.87
CA LEU A 57 -0.78 -9.59 -6.08
C LEU A 57 -1.48 -10.57 -7.02
N ALA A 58 -0.79 -11.66 -7.34
CA ALA A 58 -1.29 -12.73 -8.16
C ALA A 58 -1.70 -13.90 -7.26
N PRO A 59 -2.62 -13.75 -6.29
CA PRO A 59 -3.28 -14.93 -5.81
C PRO A 59 -4.11 -15.40 -7.00
N ALA A 60 -3.58 -16.44 -7.67
CA ALA A 60 -4.42 -17.32 -8.44
C ALA A 60 -5.69 -17.55 -7.61
N LEU A 61 -6.87 -17.35 -8.21
CA LEU A 61 -8.15 -17.71 -7.61
C LEU A 61 -8.65 -16.72 -6.54
N PHE A 62 -8.94 -15.48 -6.94
CA PHE A 62 -10.06 -14.76 -6.34
C PHE A 62 -11.37 -15.35 -6.88
N GLU A 63 -11.68 -16.60 -6.51
CA GLU A 63 -13.08 -16.98 -6.43
C GLU A 63 -13.72 -16.08 -5.37
N PRO A 64 -14.83 -15.37 -5.67
CA PRO A 64 -15.55 -14.53 -4.71
C PRO A 64 -15.92 -15.25 -3.40
N THR A 65 -15.87 -16.59 -3.41
CA THR A 65 -16.18 -17.52 -2.33
C THR A 65 -14.98 -17.97 -1.48
N SER A 66 -13.75 -17.61 -1.83
CA SER A 66 -12.57 -18.07 -1.08
C SER A 66 -12.31 -17.24 0.17
N ASN A 67 -12.38 -17.87 1.34
CA ASN A 67 -11.87 -17.33 2.59
C ASN A 67 -10.33 -17.32 2.53
N VAL A 68 -9.76 -16.32 1.87
CA VAL A 68 -8.30 -16.13 1.81
C VAL A 68 -7.79 -16.03 3.23
N GLN A 69 -6.89 -16.95 3.60
CA GLN A 69 -6.22 -16.91 4.89
C GLN A 69 -5.34 -15.65 4.92
N PRO A 70 -5.51 -14.75 5.91
CA PRO A 70 -4.74 -13.52 5.99
C PRO A 70 -3.22 -13.73 5.94
N GLN A 71 -2.74 -14.85 6.51
CA GLN A 71 -1.32 -15.20 6.52
C GLN A 71 -0.77 -15.50 5.12
N TYR A 72 -1.55 -16.18 4.28
CA TYR A 72 -1.18 -16.44 2.89
C TYR A 72 -1.12 -15.14 2.09
N TRP A 73 -2.11 -14.26 2.27
CA TRP A 73 -2.10 -12.94 1.64
C TRP A 73 -0.88 -12.12 2.08
N CYS A 74 -0.52 -12.13 3.37
CA CYS A 74 0.67 -11.41 3.85
C CYS A 74 1.95 -11.89 3.18
N PHE A 75 2.09 -13.20 3.00
CA PHE A 75 3.24 -13.79 2.30
C PHE A 75 3.31 -13.31 0.85
N GLU A 76 2.22 -13.39 0.10
CA GLU A 76 2.15 -12.95 -1.29
C GLU A 76 2.37 -11.44 -1.43
N ALA A 77 1.79 -10.64 -0.53
CA ALA A 77 1.97 -9.20 -0.49
C ALA A 77 3.44 -8.84 -0.23
N HIS A 78 4.09 -9.50 0.72
CA HIS A 78 5.51 -9.32 1.01
C HIS A 78 6.38 -9.61 -0.22
N GLN A 79 6.18 -10.75 -0.89
CA GLN A 79 6.95 -11.11 -2.09
C GLN A 79 6.73 -10.12 -3.23
N THR A 80 5.48 -9.69 -3.44
CA THR A 80 5.11 -8.78 -4.53
C THR A 80 5.69 -7.38 -4.29
N ILE A 81 5.58 -6.85 -3.07
CA ILE A 81 6.13 -5.54 -2.72
C ILE A 81 7.64 -5.52 -2.92
N LEU A 82 8.38 -6.51 -2.41
CA LEU A 82 9.84 -6.57 -2.59
C LEU A 82 10.26 -6.70 -4.07
N ARG A 83 9.41 -7.29 -4.90
CA ARG A 83 9.70 -7.46 -6.33
C ARG A 83 9.52 -6.19 -7.14
N TYR A 84 8.57 -5.34 -6.78
CA TYR A 84 8.14 -4.21 -7.61
C TYR A 84 8.28 -2.83 -6.95
N VAL A 85 8.45 -2.76 -5.62
CA VAL A 85 8.78 -1.53 -4.90
C VAL A 85 10.28 -1.51 -4.62
N ASP A 86 10.97 -0.67 -5.37
CA ASP A 86 12.38 -0.38 -5.18
C ASP A 86 12.64 0.47 -3.93
N GLY A 87 13.87 0.42 -3.43
CA GLY A 87 14.32 1.26 -2.32
C GLY A 87 13.90 0.80 -0.93
N ILE A 88 13.30 -0.38 -0.79
CA ILE A 88 13.01 -1.02 0.51
C ILE A 88 14.18 -1.92 0.93
N TYR A 89 14.68 -1.74 2.15
CA TYR A 89 15.72 -2.55 2.77
C TYR A 89 15.14 -3.68 3.64
N ASP A 90 14.14 -3.38 4.48
CA ASP A 90 13.42 -4.36 5.29
C ASP A 90 11.91 -4.17 5.12
N LEU A 91 11.18 -5.28 5.11
CA LEU A 91 9.72 -5.30 4.93
C LEU A 91 9.10 -6.35 5.83
N ARG A 92 8.02 -5.98 6.51
CA ARG A 92 7.15 -6.91 7.24
C ARG A 92 5.71 -6.66 6.87
N VAL A 93 4.99 -7.73 6.60
CA VAL A 93 3.56 -7.69 6.30
C VAL A 93 2.87 -8.69 7.21
N TYR A 94 1.89 -8.23 7.98
CA TYR A 94 1.15 -9.08 8.89
C TYR A 94 -0.28 -8.57 9.07
N VAL A 95 -1.16 -9.46 9.55
CA VAL A 95 -2.54 -9.13 9.92
C VAL A 95 -2.70 -9.37 11.41
N GLU A 96 -3.25 -8.39 12.10
CA GLU A 96 -3.60 -8.46 13.52
C GLU A 96 -5.11 -8.43 13.70
N ASP A 97 -5.58 -9.09 14.75
CA ASP A 97 -6.96 -8.97 15.22
C ASP A 97 -7.07 -7.72 16.10
N LEU A 98 -7.82 -6.72 15.62
CA LEU A 98 -8.06 -5.48 16.38
C LEU A 98 -8.96 -5.72 17.59
N ASN A 99 -9.84 -6.71 17.49
CA ASN A 99 -10.83 -6.99 18.50
C ASN A 99 -11.33 -8.43 18.32
N ALA A 100 -10.83 -9.32 19.17
CA ALA A 100 -11.17 -10.74 19.19
C ALA A 100 -12.69 -11.03 19.32
N ILE A 101 -13.50 -10.01 19.66
CA ILE A 101 -14.97 -10.10 19.77
C ILE A 101 -15.66 -9.71 18.45
N SER A 102 -15.17 -8.69 17.73
CA SER A 102 -15.76 -8.29 16.44
C SER A 102 -15.15 -9.01 15.24
N GLY A 103 -13.98 -9.64 15.41
CA GLY A 103 -13.26 -10.32 14.33
C GLY A 103 -12.70 -9.35 13.30
N ASP A 104 -12.53 -8.08 13.68
CA ASP A 104 -12.00 -7.04 12.82
C ASP A 104 -10.49 -7.24 12.62
N LEU A 105 -10.12 -7.50 11.37
CA LEU A 105 -8.73 -7.72 11.00
C LEU A 105 -8.12 -6.44 10.44
N LYS A 106 -6.91 -6.11 10.91
CA LYS A 106 -6.09 -4.98 10.44
C LYS A 106 -4.84 -5.49 9.78
N VAL A 107 -4.56 -4.98 8.60
CA VAL A 107 -3.30 -5.18 7.92
C VAL A 107 -2.29 -4.15 8.40
N LEU A 108 -1.07 -4.60 8.67
CA LEU A 108 0.09 -3.75 8.94
C LEU A 108 1.21 -4.11 7.96
N ILE A 109 1.78 -3.07 7.34
CA ILE A 109 2.94 -3.15 6.46
C ILE A 109 4.00 -2.21 7.01
N GLU A 110 5.02 -2.76 7.65
CA GLU A 110 6.17 -2.01 8.12
C GLU A 110 7.28 -2.11 7.08
N PHE A 111 7.83 -0.97 6.68
CA PHE A 111 8.92 -0.93 5.70
C PHE A 111 10.01 0.02 6.17
N THR A 112 11.25 -0.37 5.93
CA THR A 112 12.43 0.46 6.14
C THR A 112 13.05 0.76 4.78
N PRO A 113 13.03 2.01 4.32
CA PRO A 113 13.72 2.40 3.11
C PRO A 113 15.24 2.20 3.23
N ALA A 114 15.94 2.05 2.12
CA ALA A 114 17.41 2.01 2.08
C ALA A 114 18.04 3.32 2.57
N VAL A 115 17.33 4.45 2.41
CA VAL A 115 17.71 5.78 2.90
C VAL A 115 16.47 6.48 3.45
N GLY A 116 16.55 7.05 4.65
CA GLY A 116 15.44 7.78 5.28
C GLY A 116 14.77 7.02 6.42
N SER A 117 13.61 7.51 6.86
CA SER A 117 12.88 6.97 8.01
C SER A 117 12.01 5.78 7.63
N SER A 118 11.82 4.84 8.56
CA SER A 118 10.84 3.75 8.39
C SER A 118 9.41 4.30 8.25
N GLY A 119 8.57 3.55 7.55
CA GLY A 119 7.14 3.80 7.43
C GLY A 119 6.32 2.59 7.89
N SER A 120 5.09 2.86 8.32
CA SER A 120 4.09 1.86 8.65
C SER A 120 2.78 2.18 7.96
N LEU A 121 2.31 1.32 7.07
CA LEU A 121 0.98 1.41 6.47
C LEU A 121 0.02 0.52 7.24
N THR A 122 -1.18 1.03 7.45
CA THR A 122 -2.23 0.20 8.03
C THR A 122 -3.56 0.40 7.34
N PHE A 123 -4.35 -0.66 7.21
CA PHE A 123 -5.70 -0.58 6.69
C PHE A 123 -6.57 -1.76 7.15
N GLY A 124 -7.88 -1.63 7.02
CA GLY A 124 -8.82 -2.69 7.38
C GLY A 124 -8.81 -3.82 6.35
N TRP A 125 -8.68 -5.07 6.79
CA TRP A 125 -8.70 -6.24 5.91
C TRP A 125 -10.00 -6.35 5.11
N TYR A 126 -11.15 -6.18 5.78
CA TYR A 126 -12.45 -6.25 5.10
C TYR A 126 -12.70 -5.04 4.20
N ALA A 127 -12.19 -3.87 4.56
CA ALA A 127 -12.27 -2.69 3.69
C ALA A 127 -11.46 -2.91 2.41
N TYR A 128 -10.27 -3.50 2.51
CA TYR A 128 -9.46 -3.91 1.35
C TYR A 128 -10.18 -4.94 0.47
N ARG A 129 -10.77 -5.97 1.08
CA ARG A 129 -11.57 -6.94 0.32
C ARG A 129 -12.77 -6.30 -0.36
N GLY A 130 -13.52 -5.43 0.32
CA GLY A 130 -14.63 -4.68 -0.26
C GLY A 130 -14.21 -3.82 -1.45
N ALA A 131 -13.05 -3.17 -1.38
CA ALA A 131 -12.47 -2.45 -2.51
C ALA A 131 -12.19 -3.37 -3.72
N LEU A 132 -11.59 -4.53 -3.49
CA LEU A 132 -11.23 -5.47 -4.58
C LEU A 132 -12.44 -6.14 -5.23
N PHE A 133 -13.42 -6.58 -4.43
CA PHE A 133 -14.53 -7.41 -4.93
C PHE A 133 -15.78 -6.61 -5.26
N ASP A 134 -16.08 -5.59 -4.45
CA ASP A 134 -17.31 -4.82 -4.53
C ASP A 134 -17.08 -3.40 -5.08
N GLY A 135 -15.81 -3.04 -5.31
CA GLY A 135 -15.44 -1.69 -5.78
C GLY A 135 -15.60 -0.60 -4.72
N ASP A 136 -15.77 -0.95 -3.44
CA ASP A 136 -15.92 0.00 -2.33
C ASP A 136 -14.58 0.64 -1.93
N MET A 137 -14.07 1.48 -2.84
CA MET A 137 -12.82 2.21 -2.66
C MET A 137 -12.90 3.27 -1.56
N GLU A 138 -14.10 3.74 -1.20
CA GLU A 138 -14.27 4.80 -0.22
C GLU A 138 -14.03 4.28 1.20
N SER A 139 -14.66 3.15 1.57
CA SER A 139 -14.40 2.49 2.86
C SER A 139 -12.94 2.10 3.00
N PHE A 140 -12.33 1.60 1.93
CA PHE A 140 -10.89 1.30 1.93
C PHE A 140 -10.05 2.54 2.21
N ARG A 141 -10.29 3.64 1.48
CA ARG A 141 -9.55 4.91 1.68
C ARG A 141 -9.66 5.46 3.08
N GLN A 142 -10.84 5.39 3.70
CA GLN A 142 -11.05 5.85 5.06
C GLN A 142 -10.30 4.98 6.08
N SER A 143 -10.04 3.72 5.76
CA SER A 143 -9.28 2.81 6.62
C SER A 143 -7.75 2.96 6.50
N MET A 144 -7.24 3.59 5.42
CA MET A 144 -5.81 3.69 5.16
C MET A 144 -5.13 4.72 6.06
N SER A 145 -4.01 4.32 6.67
CA SER A 145 -3.12 5.20 7.41
C SER A 145 -1.66 5.01 6.96
N LEU A 146 -0.86 6.05 7.13
CA LEU A 146 0.60 6.00 7.10
C LEU A 146 1.09 6.59 8.43
N ASN A 147 1.94 5.85 9.15
CA ASN A 147 2.50 6.24 10.44
C ASN A 147 1.44 6.66 11.48
N GLY A 148 0.23 6.07 11.41
CA GLY A 148 -0.89 6.37 12.31
C GLY A 148 -1.76 7.56 11.89
N GLU A 149 -1.35 8.34 10.90
CA GLU A 149 -2.14 9.44 10.34
C GLU A 149 -2.94 8.98 9.12
N PRO A 150 -4.15 9.53 8.87
CA PRO A 150 -4.92 9.22 7.68
C PRO A 150 -4.07 9.38 6.43
N PHE A 151 -4.14 8.44 5.48
CA PHE A 151 -3.29 8.50 4.29
C PHE A 151 -3.52 9.77 3.45
N SER A 152 -4.74 10.31 3.51
CA SER A 152 -5.14 11.58 2.87
C SER A 152 -4.58 12.84 3.55
N ALA A 153 -4.04 12.72 4.76
CA ALA A 153 -3.46 13.81 5.54
C ALA A 153 -2.02 14.17 5.10
N PHE A 154 -1.35 13.26 4.38
CA PHE A 154 -0.03 13.51 3.79
C PHE A 154 -0.17 14.43 2.57
N ARG A 155 -0.40 15.70 2.89
CA ARG A 155 -0.35 16.86 2.01
C ARG A 155 1.00 17.52 2.24
N ASN A 156 1.73 17.79 1.16
CA ASN A 156 3.03 18.47 1.21
C ASN A 156 3.04 19.66 2.17
#